data_AF-A0A7V2NVW2-F1
#
_entry.id   AF-A0A7V2NVW2-F1
#
_cell.length_a   1.000
_cell.length_b   1.000
_cell.length_c   1.000
_cell.angle_alpha   90.00
_cell.angle_beta   90.00
_cell.angle_gamma   90.00
#
_symmetry.space_group_name_H-M   'P 1'
#
loop_
_entity.id
_entity.type
_entity.pdbx_description
1 polymer ?
#
loop_
_entity_poly.entity_id
_entity_poly.type
_entity_poly.pdbx_seq_one_letter_code
_entity_poly.pdbx_strand_id
1 'polypeptide(L)'
;MKKEGLIKFVPLENLMFFFTLALSLGIAHILVGIGIEFFDKLRKGKILEGIGENFSWLVMIPGLILYFMGRGSPIGLLGLKLMFCGFLLSFTSVFRQRNPLLGFLIIPGGILWKFKDFVGNVLSYSRLMALGLATGVIGMVVNTIAGIAKQIPFLGFPLMGLILICGHLFNLAINGLGAFVHTARLQFVEFFPYFFEGGGKPFTPLALEGKYTIWKRR
;
A
#
# COMPACT_ATOMS: atom_id res chain seq x y z
N MET A 1 -19.58 -1.51 -31.29
CA MET A 1 -18.33 -0.71 -31.19
C MET A 1 -18.35 0.20 -29.95
N LYS A 2 -18.28 -0.36 -28.72
CA LYS A 2 -17.92 0.33 -27.44
C LYS A 2 -17.93 -0.63 -26.23
N LYS A 3 -17.52 -1.91 -26.40
CA LYS A 3 -17.49 -2.90 -25.30
C LYS A 3 -16.07 -3.26 -24.82
N GLU A 4 -15.02 -2.89 -25.55
CA GLU A 4 -13.65 -3.33 -25.23
C GLU A 4 -13.00 -2.58 -24.05
N GLY A 5 -13.50 -1.39 -23.69
CA GLY A 5 -12.98 -0.63 -22.55
C GLY A 5 -13.43 -1.17 -21.18
N LEU A 6 -14.62 -1.79 -21.11
CA LEU A 6 -15.20 -2.32 -19.86
C LEU A 6 -14.73 -3.75 -19.55
N ILE A 7 -14.32 -4.50 -20.57
CA ILE A 7 -13.79 -5.86 -20.44
C ILE A 7 -12.43 -5.87 -19.71
N LYS A 8 -11.66 -4.78 -19.78
CA LYS A 8 -10.40 -4.63 -19.00
C LYS A 8 -10.59 -4.65 -17.48
N PHE A 9 -11.81 -4.36 -16.99
CA PHE A 9 -12.10 -4.30 -15.55
C PHE A 9 -12.82 -5.54 -15.02
N VAL A 10 -12.93 -6.61 -15.82
CA VAL A 10 -13.36 -7.91 -15.30
C VAL A 10 -12.15 -8.53 -14.58
N PRO A 11 -12.17 -8.64 -13.23
CA PRO A 11 -11.01 -9.10 -12.46
C PRO A 11 -10.52 -10.49 -12.89
N LEU A 12 -11.44 -11.29 -13.41
CA LEU A 12 -11.23 -12.68 -13.81
C LEU A 12 -10.51 -12.84 -15.16
N GLU A 13 -10.61 -11.89 -16.09
CA GLU A 13 -9.94 -12.01 -17.40
C GLU A 13 -8.51 -11.48 -17.39
N ASN A 14 -8.20 -10.49 -16.55
CA ASN A 14 -6.90 -9.82 -16.51
C ASN A 14 -6.29 -9.81 -15.10
N LEU A 15 -6.22 -10.98 -14.46
CA LEU A 15 -5.64 -11.16 -13.12
C LEU A 15 -4.25 -10.52 -12.99
N MET A 16 -3.38 -10.73 -13.99
CA MET A 16 -2.02 -10.19 -14.00
C MET A 16 -1.99 -8.66 -14.02
N PHE A 17 -2.97 -8.03 -14.67
CA PHE A 17 -3.08 -6.56 -14.70
C PHE A 17 -3.45 -6.02 -13.33
N PHE A 18 -4.49 -6.57 -12.68
CA PHE A 18 -4.90 -6.18 -11.33
C PHE A 18 -3.80 -6.44 -10.29
N PHE A 19 -3.06 -7.54 -10.42
CA PHE A 19 -1.90 -7.81 -9.58
C PHE A 19 -0.82 -6.74 -9.74
N THR A 20 -0.44 -6.44 -10.98
CA THR A 20 0.60 -5.43 -11.28
C THR A 20 0.18 -4.04 -10.80
N LEU A 21 -1.09 -3.68 -10.96
CA LEU A 21 -1.65 -2.41 -10.50
C LEU A 21 -1.63 -2.31 -8.97
N ALA A 22 -1.99 -3.40 -8.26
CA ALA A 22 -1.96 -3.42 -6.81
C ALA A 22 -0.53 -3.26 -6.27
N LEU A 23 0.44 -3.96 -6.86
CA LEU A 23 1.84 -3.84 -6.46
C LEU A 23 2.43 -2.46 -6.80
N SER A 24 2.10 -1.89 -7.96
CA SER A 24 2.60 -0.56 -8.34
C SER A 24 2.08 0.54 -7.42
N LEU A 25 0.81 0.46 -7.02
CA LEU A 25 0.24 1.32 -5.97
C LEU A 25 0.98 1.14 -4.64
N GLY A 26 1.28 -0.09 -4.25
CA GLY A 26 2.02 -0.39 -3.02
C GLY A 26 3.42 0.22 -3.02
N ILE A 27 4.15 0.07 -4.12
CA ILE A 27 5.47 0.68 -4.31
C ILE A 27 5.37 2.21 -4.20
N ALA A 28 4.41 2.83 -4.90
CA ALA A 28 4.22 4.28 -4.85
C ALA A 28 3.91 4.76 -3.42
N HIS A 29 3.05 4.05 -2.70
CA HIS A 29 2.67 4.40 -1.33
C HIS A 29 3.84 4.26 -0.34
N ILE A 30 4.65 3.20 -0.45
CA ILE A 30 5.84 3.02 0.38
C ILE A 30 6.90 4.08 0.08
N LEU A 31 7.11 4.44 -1.19
CA LEU A 31 8.05 5.51 -1.58
C LEU A 31 7.65 6.86 -0.95
N VAL A 32 6.34 7.17 -0.91
CA VAL A 32 5.84 8.37 -0.21
C VAL A 32 6.16 8.29 1.29
N GLY A 33 5.99 7.13 1.92
CA GLY A 33 6.31 6.92 3.34
C GLY A 33 7.79 7.18 3.66
N ILE A 34 8.70 6.61 2.87
CA ILE A 34 10.15 6.84 3.00
C ILE A 34 10.50 8.32 2.74
N GLY A 35 9.78 8.97 1.81
CA GLY A 35 9.92 10.40 1.54
C GLY A 35 9.58 11.25 2.77
N ILE A 36 8.46 10.97 3.44
CA ILE A 36 8.06 11.69 4.66
C ILE A 36 9.10 11.49 5.77
N GLU A 37 9.58 10.26 5.96
CA GLU A 37 10.64 9.97 6.94
C GLU A 37 11.92 10.74 6.64
N PHE A 38 12.30 10.86 5.36
CA PHE A 38 13.43 11.66 4.94
C PHE A 38 13.23 13.16 5.27
N PHE A 39 12.05 13.72 5.01
CA PHE A 39 11.73 15.11 5.37
C PHE A 39 11.78 15.35 6.88
N ASP A 40 11.33 14.39 7.70
CA ASP A 40 11.42 14.49 9.16
C ASP A 40 12.88 14.48 9.66
N LYS A 41 13.72 13.59 9.09
CA LYS A 41 15.16 13.54 9.41
C LYS A 41 15.90 14.82 9.01
N LEU A 42 15.53 15.43 7.88
CA LEU A 42 16.06 16.74 7.46
C LEU A 42 15.68 17.83 8.46
N ARG A 43 14.42 17.86 8.91
CA ARG A 43 13.94 18.84 9.90
C ARG A 43 14.67 18.70 11.25
N LYS A 44 15.00 17.48 11.66
CA LYS A 44 15.77 17.17 12.88
C LYS A 44 17.28 17.45 12.74
N GLY A 45 17.76 17.94 11.60
CA GLY A 45 19.17 18.27 11.35
C GLY A 45 20.10 17.08 11.10
N LYS A 46 19.56 15.86 10.96
CA LYS A 46 20.34 14.62 10.78
C LYS A 46 20.52 14.29 9.29
N ILE A 47 21.15 15.20 8.55
CA ILE A 47 21.23 15.15 7.08
C ILE A 47 22.00 13.92 6.58
N LEU A 48 23.15 13.60 7.18
CA LEU A 48 23.97 12.43 6.79
C LEU A 48 23.19 11.11 6.96
N GLU A 49 22.39 10.99 8.01
CA GLU A 49 21.55 9.82 8.26
C GLU A 49 20.37 9.74 7.29
N GLY A 50 19.71 10.85 7.02
CA GLY A 50 18.64 10.92 6.02
C GLY A 50 19.13 10.53 4.62
N ILE A 51 20.33 10.99 4.23
CA ILE A 51 20.90 10.68 2.91
C ILE A 51 21.26 9.20 2.81
N GLY A 52 22.00 8.67 3.79
CA GLY A 52 22.49 7.30 3.73
C GLY A 52 21.39 6.25 3.91
N GLU A 53 20.39 6.48 4.77
CA GLU A 53 19.38 5.46 5.09
C GLU A 53 18.07 5.60 4.32
N ASN A 54 17.66 6.81 3.93
CA ASN A 54 16.33 7.05 3.37
C ASN A 54 16.43 7.47 1.91
N PHE A 55 17.26 8.46 1.61
CA PHE A 55 17.46 8.92 0.22
C PHE A 55 18.09 7.83 -0.65
N SER A 56 19.04 7.08 -0.10
CA SER A 56 19.57 5.87 -0.73
C SER A 56 18.45 4.92 -1.22
N TRP A 57 17.44 4.66 -0.39
CA TRP A 57 16.33 3.78 -0.73
C TRP A 57 15.36 4.41 -1.74
N LEU A 58 15.14 5.73 -1.64
CA LEU A 58 14.37 6.49 -2.63
C LEU A 58 15.00 6.47 -4.03
N VAL A 59 16.32 6.31 -4.14
CA VAL A 59 17.03 6.18 -5.43
C VAL A 59 17.12 4.71 -5.86
N MET A 60 17.38 3.80 -4.92
CA MET A 60 17.60 2.38 -5.19
C MET A 60 16.32 1.66 -5.65
N ILE A 61 15.17 1.91 -5.02
CA ILE A 61 13.90 1.25 -5.39
C ILE A 61 13.47 1.62 -6.82
N PRO A 62 13.38 2.90 -7.23
CA PRO A 62 13.07 3.26 -8.61
C PRO A 62 14.12 2.75 -9.61
N GLY A 63 15.40 2.75 -9.23
CA GLY A 63 16.48 2.17 -10.05
C GLY A 63 16.24 0.69 -10.37
N LEU A 64 15.83 -0.09 -9.36
CA LEU A 64 15.47 -1.51 -9.52
C LEU A 64 14.28 -1.69 -10.47
N ILE A 65 13.24 -0.86 -10.34
CA ILE A 65 12.05 -0.92 -11.20
C ILE A 65 12.41 -0.61 -12.65
N LEU A 66 13.17 0.46 -12.89
CA LEU A 66 13.62 0.85 -14.23
C LEU A 66 14.51 -0.22 -14.88
N TYR A 67 15.34 -0.90 -14.09
CA TYR A 67 16.14 -2.02 -14.58
C TYR A 67 15.27 -3.18 -15.08
N PHE A 68 14.26 -3.59 -14.30
CA PHE A 68 13.35 -4.67 -14.71
C PHE A 68 12.48 -4.30 -15.90
N MET A 69 12.00 -3.05 -15.98
CA MET A 69 11.16 -2.59 -17.09
C MET A 69 11.96 -2.36 -18.39
N GLY A 70 13.19 -1.88 -18.28
CA GLY A 70 14.02 -1.46 -19.40
C GLY A 70 15.11 -2.46 -19.80
N ARG A 71 14.92 -3.76 -19.55
CA ARG A 71 15.96 -4.78 -19.78
C ARG A 71 16.45 -4.75 -21.24
N GLY A 72 17.75 -4.53 -21.44
CA GLY A 72 18.36 -4.43 -22.77
C GLY A 72 18.26 -3.05 -23.46
N SER A 73 17.66 -2.05 -22.80
CA SER A 73 17.54 -0.67 -23.31
C SER A 73 18.44 0.31 -22.54
N PRO A 74 18.70 1.53 -23.06
CA PRO A 74 19.40 2.59 -22.32
C PRO A 74 18.76 2.91 -20.96
N ILE A 75 17.44 2.71 -20.83
CA ILE A 75 16.67 2.93 -19.60
C ILE A 75 17.06 1.89 -18.53
N GLY A 76 17.31 0.64 -18.93
CA GLY A 76 17.79 -0.40 -18.00
C GLY A 76 19.20 -0.12 -17.49
N LEU A 77 20.06 0.44 -18.35
CA LEU A 77 21.42 0.86 -17.95
C LEU A 77 21.37 2.03 -16.95
N LEU A 78 20.44 2.97 -17.14
CA LEU A 78 20.18 4.04 -16.18
C LEU A 78 19.69 3.48 -14.84
N GLY A 79 18.76 2.52 -14.87
CA GLY A 79 18.27 1.83 -13.67
C GLY A 79 19.39 1.17 -12.87
N LEU A 80 20.31 0.47 -13.57
CA LEU A 80 21.49 -0.13 -12.95
C LEU A 80 22.39 0.93 -12.28
N LYS A 81 22.67 2.05 -12.97
CA LYS A 81 23.47 3.15 -12.41
C LYS A 81 22.83 3.74 -11.15
N LEU A 82 21.52 3.94 -11.15
CA LEU A 82 20.77 4.45 -10.00
C LEU A 82 20.81 3.45 -8.82
N MET A 83 20.67 2.16 -9.10
CA MET A 83 20.76 1.11 -8.08
C MET A 83 22.15 1.07 -7.43
N PHE A 84 23.23 1.13 -8.23
CA PHE A 84 24.59 1.22 -7.70
C PHE A 84 24.83 2.53 -6.93
N CYS A 85 24.30 3.65 -7.41
CA CYS A 85 24.40 4.94 -6.71
C CYS A 85 23.71 4.89 -5.34
N GLY A 86 22.48 4.36 -5.28
CA GLY A 86 21.78 4.12 -4.02
C GLY A 86 22.59 3.22 -3.09
N PHE A 87 23.06 2.07 -3.58
CA PHE A 87 23.89 1.16 -2.78
C PHE A 87 25.13 1.86 -2.19
N LEU A 88 25.86 2.65 -2.98
CA LEU A 88 27.02 3.41 -2.49
C LEU A 88 26.62 4.49 -1.48
N LEU A 89 25.49 5.17 -1.68
CA LEU A 89 24.97 6.15 -0.72
C LEU A 89 24.65 5.51 0.63
N SER A 90 24.18 4.26 0.68
CA SER A 90 23.99 3.52 1.93
C SER A 90 25.28 3.36 2.75
N PHE A 91 26.45 3.31 2.11
CA PHE A 91 27.73 3.23 2.80
C PHE A 91 28.18 4.56 3.42
N THR A 92 27.57 5.70 3.07
CA THR A 92 27.84 6.96 3.77
C THR A 92 27.45 6.88 5.25
N SER A 93 26.50 6.01 5.60
CA SER A 93 26.14 5.68 6.98
C SER A 93 27.22 4.89 7.74
N VAL A 94 28.25 4.32 7.08
CA VAL A 94 29.40 3.65 7.72
C VAL A 94 30.22 4.64 8.54
N PHE A 95 30.46 5.84 7.99
CA PHE A 95 31.29 6.87 8.61
C PHE A 95 30.74 7.37 9.96
N ARG A 96 29.50 7.01 10.28
CA ARG A 96 28.85 7.27 11.58
C ARG A 96 29.27 6.27 12.66
N GLN A 97 29.61 5.03 12.32
CA GLN A 97 29.93 4.02 13.33
C GLN A 97 31.30 4.29 13.95
N ARG A 98 31.40 4.16 15.28
CA ARG A 98 32.68 4.34 16.01
C ARG A 98 33.80 3.43 15.48
N ASN A 99 33.44 2.29 14.91
CA ASN A 99 34.36 1.38 14.23
C ASN A 99 33.95 1.22 12.75
N PRO A 100 34.72 1.76 11.78
CA PRO A 100 34.38 1.67 10.36
C PRO A 100 34.35 0.22 9.85
N LEU A 101 35.18 -0.66 10.42
CA LEU A 101 35.17 -2.11 10.12
C LEU A 101 33.86 -2.78 10.55
N LEU A 102 33.30 -2.37 11.69
CA LEU A 102 32.03 -2.90 12.19
C LEU A 102 30.86 -2.39 11.34
N GLY A 103 30.91 -1.12 10.92
CA GLY A 103 29.92 -0.55 10.02
C GLY A 103 29.89 -1.23 8.65
N PHE A 104 31.05 -1.55 8.09
CA PHE A 104 31.14 -2.29 6.83
C PHE A 104 30.52 -3.69 6.91
N LEU A 105 30.57 -4.35 8.08
CA LEU A 105 29.99 -5.67 8.29
C LEU A 105 28.47 -5.64 8.54
N ILE A 106 27.98 -4.64 9.28
CA ILE A 106 26.57 -4.59 9.73
C ILE A 106 25.63 -4.05 8.63
N ILE A 107 26.09 -3.07 7.84
CA ILE A 107 25.26 -2.37 6.86
C ILE A 107 24.70 -3.29 5.76
N PRO A 108 25.50 -4.20 5.15
CA PRO A 108 24.96 -5.16 4.19
C PRO A 108 23.81 -6.00 4.77
N GLY A 109 23.94 -6.42 6.04
CA GLY A 109 22.86 -7.09 6.77
C GLY A 109 21.62 -6.20 6.86
N GLY A 110 21.77 -4.97 7.36
CA GLY A 110 20.66 -4.02 7.49
C GLY A 110 19.94 -3.72 6.17
N ILE A 111 20.66 -3.67 5.05
CA ILE A 111 20.08 -3.51 3.71
C ILE A 111 19.21 -4.71 3.34
N LEU A 112 19.69 -5.94 3.60
CA LEU A 112 18.91 -7.16 3.33
C LEU A 112 17.65 -7.24 4.18
N TRP A 113 17.73 -6.88 5.46
CA TRP A 113 16.56 -6.82 6.35
C TRP A 113 15.53 -5.82 5.83
N LYS A 114 15.94 -4.57 5.51
CA LYS A 114 15.06 -3.57 4.92
C LYS A 114 14.49 -4.00 3.57
N PHE A 115 15.25 -4.75 2.77
CA PHE A 115 14.76 -5.29 1.50
C PHE A 115 13.67 -6.34 1.72
N LYS A 116 13.87 -7.26 2.68
CA LYS A 116 12.87 -8.25 3.07
C LYS A 116 11.58 -7.57 3.53
N ASP A 117 11.70 -6.54 4.36
CA ASP A 117 10.55 -5.79 4.87
C ASP A 117 9.84 -5.02 3.74
N PHE A 118 10.60 -4.40 2.83
CA PHE A 118 10.06 -3.77 1.62
C PHE A 118 9.26 -4.76 0.77
N VAL A 119 9.83 -5.94 0.48
CA VAL A 119 9.14 -6.98 -0.31
C VAL A 119 7.87 -7.45 0.42
N GLY A 120 7.93 -7.68 1.73
CA GLY A 120 6.75 -8.06 2.53
C GLY A 120 5.65 -6.99 2.54
N ASN A 121 6.04 -5.72 2.59
CA ASN A 121 5.13 -4.58 2.56
C ASN A 121 4.53 -4.39 1.16
N VAL A 122 5.30 -4.53 0.08
CA VAL A 122 4.75 -4.47 -1.29
C VAL A 122 3.82 -5.65 -1.57
N LEU A 123 4.22 -6.86 -1.19
CA LEU A 123 3.43 -8.08 -1.42
C LEU A 123 2.12 -8.05 -0.63
N SER A 124 2.08 -7.33 0.49
CA SER A 124 0.87 -7.08 1.26
C SER A 124 -0.23 -6.35 0.47
N TYR A 125 0.11 -5.58 -0.57
CA TYR A 125 -0.87 -4.93 -1.45
C TYR A 125 -1.58 -5.92 -2.38
N SER A 126 -1.10 -7.16 -2.52
CA SER A 126 -1.86 -8.23 -3.21
C SER A 126 -3.28 -8.43 -2.64
N ARG A 127 -3.52 -8.00 -1.39
CA ARG A 127 -4.85 -7.93 -0.79
C ARG A 127 -5.84 -7.07 -1.57
N LEU A 128 -5.40 -5.97 -2.19
CA LEU A 128 -6.26 -5.12 -3.01
C LEU A 128 -6.80 -5.89 -4.22
N MET A 129 -5.94 -6.67 -4.87
CA MET A 129 -6.33 -7.57 -5.94
C MET A 129 -7.29 -8.65 -5.43
N ALA A 130 -6.96 -9.32 -4.32
CA ALA A 130 -7.81 -10.37 -3.75
C ALA A 130 -9.22 -9.88 -3.42
N LEU A 131 -9.34 -8.68 -2.84
CA LEU A 131 -10.63 -8.04 -2.57
C LEU A 131 -11.40 -7.77 -3.86
N GLY A 132 -10.75 -7.18 -4.88
CA GLY A 132 -11.37 -6.93 -6.19
C GLY A 132 -11.82 -8.20 -6.93
N LEU A 133 -11.06 -9.29 -6.81
CA LEU A 133 -11.46 -10.60 -7.35
C LEU A 133 -12.66 -11.17 -6.62
N ALA A 134 -12.65 -11.12 -5.28
CA ALA A 134 -13.74 -11.63 -4.47
C ALA A 134 -15.07 -10.92 -4.79
N THR A 135 -15.05 -9.59 -4.92
CA THR A 135 -16.24 -8.81 -5.28
C THR A 135 -16.81 -9.22 -6.64
N GLY A 136 -15.94 -9.46 -7.62
CA GLY A 136 -16.29 -9.87 -8.97
C GLY A 136 -16.85 -11.29 -9.02
N VAL A 137 -16.23 -12.22 -8.29
CA VAL A 137 -16.69 -13.61 -8.19
C VAL A 137 -18.07 -13.69 -7.51
N ILE A 138 -18.28 -12.99 -6.39
CA ILE A 138 -19.59 -12.97 -5.72
C ILE A 138 -20.66 -12.37 -6.64
N GLY A 139 -20.35 -11.25 -7.31
CA GLY A 139 -21.26 -10.64 -8.28
C GLY A 139 -21.62 -11.57 -9.45
N MET A 140 -20.64 -12.33 -9.95
CA MET A 140 -20.87 -13.35 -10.98
C MET A 140 -21.79 -14.47 -10.48
N VAL A 141 -21.55 -14.99 -9.27
CA VAL A 141 -22.37 -16.06 -8.67
C VAL A 141 -23.81 -15.59 -8.47
N VAL A 142 -24.01 -14.37 -7.95
CA VAL A 142 -25.35 -13.77 -7.79
C VAL A 142 -26.06 -13.65 -9.14
N ASN A 143 -25.36 -13.18 -10.17
CA ASN A 143 -25.92 -13.06 -11.52
C ASN A 143 -26.30 -14.43 -12.11
N THR A 144 -25.47 -15.46 -11.90
CA THR A 144 -25.76 -16.82 -12.36
C THR A 144 -26.98 -17.41 -11.65
N ILE A 145 -27.10 -17.26 -10.33
CA ILE A 145 -28.26 -17.73 -9.56
C ILE A 145 -29.53 -17.00 -10.00
N ALA A 146 -29.46 -15.69 -10.19
CA ALA A 146 -30.58 -14.89 -10.70
C ALA A 146 -31.00 -15.32 -12.13
N GLY A 147 -30.03 -15.64 -12.99
CA GLY A 147 -30.26 -16.14 -14.34
C GLY A 147 -30.95 -17.51 -14.39
N ILE A 148 -30.61 -18.40 -13.46
CA ILE A 148 -31.28 -19.70 -13.29
C ILE A 148 -32.71 -19.48 -12.76
N ALA A 149 -32.89 -18.63 -11.74
CA ALA A 149 -34.19 -18.33 -11.16
C ALA A 149 -35.20 -17.75 -12.16
N LYS A 150 -34.71 -17.01 -13.18
CA LYS A 150 -35.53 -16.49 -14.28
C LYS A 150 -36.22 -17.59 -15.12
N GLN A 151 -35.65 -18.80 -15.19
CA GLN A 151 -36.17 -19.88 -16.03
C GLN A 151 -37.47 -20.52 -15.47
N ILE A 152 -37.89 -20.16 -14.25
CA ILE A 152 -39.11 -20.65 -13.63
C ILE A 152 -40.34 -19.92 -14.22
N PRO A 153 -41.32 -20.63 -14.81
CA PRO A 153 -42.53 -20.02 -15.37
C PRO A 153 -43.33 -19.24 -14.32
N PHE A 154 -43.88 -18.07 -14.70
CA PHE A 154 -44.69 -17.15 -13.87
C PHE A 154 -44.00 -16.51 -12.64
N LEU A 155 -43.18 -17.25 -11.88
CA LEU A 155 -42.54 -16.78 -10.65
C LEU A 155 -41.11 -16.26 -10.83
N GLY A 156 -40.48 -16.53 -11.98
CA GLY A 156 -39.05 -16.24 -12.19
C GLY A 156 -38.68 -14.76 -12.22
N PHE A 157 -39.56 -13.88 -12.70
CA PHE A 157 -39.27 -12.45 -12.83
C PHE A 157 -39.18 -11.70 -11.48
N PRO A 158 -40.17 -11.82 -10.56
CA PRO A 158 -40.06 -11.19 -9.25
C PRO A 158 -38.95 -11.81 -8.38
N LEU A 159 -38.73 -13.12 -8.50
CA LEU A 159 -37.67 -13.82 -7.76
C LEU A 159 -36.27 -13.38 -8.21
N MET A 160 -36.05 -13.21 -9.51
CA MET A 160 -34.80 -12.66 -10.06
C MET A 160 -34.52 -11.25 -9.51
N GLY A 161 -35.53 -10.38 -9.49
CA GLY A 161 -35.41 -9.03 -8.93
C GLY A 161 -34.98 -9.05 -7.46
N LEU A 162 -35.60 -9.91 -6.66
CA LEU A 162 -35.25 -10.09 -5.25
C LEU A 162 -33.80 -10.57 -5.07
N ILE A 163 -33.38 -11.59 -5.83
CA ILE A 163 -32.03 -12.17 -5.75
C ILE A 163 -30.98 -11.15 -6.16
N LEU A 164 -31.21 -10.37 -7.23
CA LEU A 164 -30.28 -9.34 -7.67
C LEU A 164 -30.16 -8.22 -6.64
N ILE A 165 -31.28 -7.70 -6.12
CA ILE A 165 -31.26 -6.62 -5.14
C ILE A 165 -30.58 -7.08 -3.85
N CYS A 166 -31.01 -8.22 -3.30
CA CYS A 166 -30.47 -8.74 -2.05
C CYS A 166 -29.00 -9.17 -2.20
N GLY A 167 -28.68 -9.90 -3.26
CA GLY A 167 -27.33 -10.39 -3.53
C GLY A 167 -26.33 -9.28 -3.78
N HIS A 168 -26.67 -8.26 -4.56
CA HIS A 168 -25.77 -7.12 -4.78
C HIS A 168 -25.67 -6.19 -3.56
N LEU A 169 -26.74 -6.03 -2.78
CA LEU A 169 -26.68 -5.29 -1.52
C LEU A 169 -25.75 -5.98 -0.51
N PHE A 170 -25.85 -7.30 -0.39
CA PHE A 170 -24.97 -8.10 0.44
C PHE A 170 -23.51 -8.04 -0.05
N ASN A 171 -23.30 -8.15 -1.36
CA ASN A 171 -21.99 -8.01 -1.97
C ASN A 171 -21.38 -6.64 -1.65
N LEU A 172 -22.16 -5.56 -1.76
CA LEU A 172 -21.71 -4.21 -1.41
C LEU A 172 -21.33 -4.09 0.07
N ALA A 173 -22.15 -4.64 0.97
CA ALA A 173 -21.92 -4.55 2.42
C ALA A 173 -20.62 -5.24 2.85
N ILE A 174 -20.41 -6.50 2.43
CA ILE A 174 -19.21 -7.26 2.81
C ILE A 174 -17.96 -6.65 2.19
N ASN A 175 -18.02 -6.25 0.92
CA ASN A 175 -16.85 -5.68 0.26
C ASN A 175 -16.52 -4.29 0.78
N GLY A 176 -17.52 -3.49 1.19
CA GLY A 176 -17.31 -2.23 1.88
C GLY A 176 -16.56 -2.42 3.21
N LEU A 177 -17.00 -3.39 4.01
CA LEU A 177 -16.33 -3.73 5.28
C LEU A 177 -14.90 -4.28 5.03
N GLY A 178 -14.74 -5.17 4.06
CA GLY A 178 -13.45 -5.73 3.66
C GLY A 178 -12.47 -4.65 3.18
N ALA A 179 -12.95 -3.73 2.33
CA ALA A 179 -12.17 -2.59 1.86
C ALA A 179 -11.71 -1.71 3.03
N PHE A 180 -12.61 -1.39 3.95
CA PHE A 180 -12.29 -0.56 5.12
C PHE A 180 -11.18 -1.19 5.98
N VAL A 181 -11.32 -2.46 6.37
CA VAL A 181 -10.34 -3.15 7.23
C VAL A 181 -9.00 -3.33 6.51
N HIS A 182 -9.02 -3.70 5.23
CA HIS A 182 -7.78 -3.85 4.46
C HIS A 182 -7.06 -2.52 4.26
N THR A 183 -7.77 -1.43 3.97
CA THR A 183 -7.17 -0.09 3.89
C THR A 183 -6.62 0.35 5.24
N ALA A 184 -7.33 0.11 6.35
CA ALA A 184 -6.82 0.41 7.69
C ALA A 184 -5.50 -0.33 7.95
N ARG A 185 -5.38 -1.60 7.56
CA ARG A 185 -4.12 -2.34 7.66
C ARG A 185 -2.99 -1.72 6.84
N LEU A 186 -3.26 -1.35 5.59
CA LEU A 186 -2.26 -0.68 4.73
C LEU A 186 -1.75 0.61 5.40
N GLN A 187 -2.63 1.37 6.07
CA GLN A 187 -2.25 2.59 6.79
C GLN A 187 -1.43 2.30 8.05
N PHE A 188 -1.95 1.48 8.96
CA PHE A 188 -1.34 1.28 10.28
C PHE A 188 -0.11 0.38 10.28
N VAL A 189 -0.09 -0.66 9.45
CA VAL A 189 0.97 -1.69 9.48
C VAL A 189 2.03 -1.42 8.41
N GLU A 190 1.65 -0.85 7.28
CA GLU A 190 2.56 -0.70 6.15
C GLU A 190 3.00 0.75 5.93
N PHE A 191 2.17 1.75 6.24
CA PHE A 191 2.52 3.15 6.00
C PHE A 191 3.10 3.84 7.26
N PHE A 192 2.42 3.72 8.40
CA PHE A 192 2.80 4.42 9.64
C PHE A 192 4.19 4.06 10.19
N PRO A 193 4.68 2.81 10.10
CA PRO A 193 6.01 2.49 10.62
C PRO A 193 7.16 3.25 9.96
N TYR A 194 6.93 3.84 8.77
CA TYR A 194 7.95 4.62 8.10
C TYR A 194 8.18 6.00 8.74
N PHE A 195 7.15 6.66 9.28
CA PHE A 195 7.29 8.06 9.75
C PHE A 195 6.78 8.30 11.17
N PHE A 196 6.03 7.37 11.75
CA PHE A 196 5.42 7.56 13.05
C PHE A 196 6.28 6.94 14.16
N GLU A 197 6.90 7.79 14.98
CA GLU A 197 7.54 7.40 16.23
C GLU A 197 6.51 7.41 17.37
N GLY A 198 6.30 6.26 18.01
CA GLY A 198 5.43 6.15 19.18
C GLY A 198 6.04 6.78 20.44
N GLY A 199 5.21 7.08 21.45
CA GLY A 199 5.68 7.52 22.78
C GLY A 199 5.67 9.03 23.04
N GLY A 200 4.97 9.81 22.21
CA GLY A 200 4.72 11.23 22.49
C GLY A 200 3.85 11.45 23.73
N LYS A 201 3.99 12.61 24.39
CA LYS A 201 3.10 13.02 25.48
C LYS A 201 1.83 13.64 24.88
N PRO A 202 0.62 13.16 25.22
CA PRO A 202 -0.60 13.81 24.77
C PRO A 202 -0.63 15.24 25.32
N PHE A 203 -0.94 16.20 24.45
CA PHE A 203 -1.13 17.57 24.88
C PHE A 203 -2.39 17.64 25.74
N THR A 204 -2.22 17.89 27.03
CA THR A 204 -3.32 18.17 27.94
C THR A 204 -3.47 19.69 28.02
N PRO A 205 -4.41 20.30 27.28
CA PRO A 205 -4.65 21.73 27.39
C PRO A 205 -5.09 22.08 28.81
N LEU A 206 -4.78 23.31 29.22
CA LEU A 206 -5.38 23.88 30.41
C LEU A 206 -6.89 24.02 30.15
N ALA A 207 -7.69 23.09 30.66
CA ALA A 207 -9.14 23.11 30.57
C ALA A 207 -9.75 23.44 31.94
N LEU A 208 -10.76 24.30 31.96
CA LEU A 208 -11.60 24.49 33.13
C LEU A 208 -12.41 23.21 33.36
N GLU A 209 -11.99 22.41 34.33
CA GLU A 209 -12.70 21.19 34.72
C GLU A 209 -13.97 21.62 35.48
N GLY A 210 -15.09 21.71 34.77
CA GLY A 210 -16.41 22.10 35.30
C GLY A 210 -17.04 21.07 36.24
N LYS A 211 -16.24 20.37 37.04
CA LYS A 211 -16.67 19.27 37.92
C LYS A 211 -17.66 19.72 39.00
N TYR A 212 -17.72 21.03 39.30
CA TYR A 212 -18.59 21.62 40.32
C TYR A 212 -19.37 22.85 39.87
N THR A 213 -19.48 23.14 38.57
CA THR A 213 -20.19 24.33 38.06
C THR A 213 -21.30 23.95 37.08
N ILE A 214 -22.55 24.30 37.43
CA ILE A 214 -23.72 24.13 36.57
C ILE A 214 -23.74 25.31 35.59
N TRP A 215 -23.52 25.03 34.31
CA TRP A 215 -23.48 26.05 33.26
C TRP A 215 -24.92 26.50 32.91
N LYS A 216 -25.36 27.63 33.46
CA LYS A 216 -26.68 28.19 33.16
C LYS A 216 -26.58 29.12 31.93
N ARG A 217 -26.96 28.63 30.75
CA ARG A 217 -27.08 29.41 29.52
C ARG A 217 -28.32 30.31 29.65
N ARG A 218 -28.15 31.64 29.59
CA ARG A 218 -29.26 32.61 29.42
C ARG A 218 -29.68 32.67 27.96
#